data_AF-A0A5C7SXN2-F1
#
_entry.id   AF-A0A5C7SXN2-F1
#
_cell.length_a   1.000
_cell.length_b   1.000
_cell.length_c   1.000
_cell.angle_alpha   90.00
_cell.angle_beta   90.00
_cell.angle_gamma   90.00
#
_symmetry.space_group_name_H-M   'P 1'
#
loop_
_entity.id
_entity.type
_entity.pdbx_description
1 polymer ?
#
loop_
_entity_poly.entity_id
_entity_poly.type
_entity_poly.pdbx_seq_one_letter_code
_entity_poly.pdbx_strand_id
1 'polypeptide(L)'
;MNTATTHELRSALRLLANDIAVSVPWDALHQWAGSNPLAVEHYAQLQGLWNEVWCEANRATPVPTVYLYHGPAKLTLVRDSTLDDPPAVALQDLACTSVPPMI
;
A
#
# COMPACT_ATOMS: atom_id res chain seq x y z
N MET A 1 -16.21 5.41 -5.13
CA MET A 1 -14.73 5.43 -5.23
C MET A 1 -14.34 6.44 -6.30
N ASN A 2 -13.61 7.50 -5.94
CA ASN A 2 -13.22 8.55 -6.89
C ASN A 2 -12.17 8.00 -7.87
N THR A 3 -12.53 7.91 -9.14
CA THR A 3 -11.68 7.33 -10.19
C THR A 3 -10.36 8.10 -10.38
N ALA A 4 -10.38 9.42 -10.16
CA ALA A 4 -9.18 10.27 -10.22
C ALA A 4 -8.16 9.91 -9.11
N THR A 5 -8.61 9.78 -7.86
CA THR A 5 -7.74 9.43 -6.74
C THR A 5 -7.21 8.00 -6.83
N THR A 6 -7.98 7.07 -7.42
CA THR A 6 -7.49 5.71 -7.72
C THR A 6 -6.37 5.73 -8.76
N HIS A 7 -6.47 6.59 -9.78
CA HIS A 7 -5.42 6.72 -10.79
C HIS A 7 -4.13 7.28 -10.21
N GLU A 8 -4.22 8.29 -9.34
CA GLU A 8 -3.06 8.86 -8.63
C GLU A 8 -2.39 7.81 -7.72
N LEU A 9 -3.18 7.06 -6.95
CA LEU A 9 -2.66 5.99 -6.10
C LEU A 9 -1.99 4.88 -6.91
N ARG A 10 -2.60 4.42 -8.01
CA ARG A 10 -1.96 3.46 -8.92
C ARG A 10 -0.67 4.00 -9.53
N SER A 11 -0.62 5.29 -9.84
CA SER A 11 0.59 5.93 -10.35
C SER A 11 1.71 5.93 -9.30
N ALA A 12 1.40 6.23 -8.03
CA ALA A 12 2.34 6.13 -6.93
C ALA A 12 2.85 4.69 -6.72
N LEU A 13 1.98 3.69 -6.82
CA LEU A 13 2.36 2.28 -6.74
C LEU A 13 3.22 1.84 -7.95
N ARG A 14 2.99 2.39 -9.14
CA ARG A 14 3.85 2.14 -10.32
C ARG A 14 5.23 2.75 -10.13
N LEU A 15 5.33 3.90 -9.48
CA LEU A 15 6.62 4.46 -9.05
C LEU A 15 7.29 3.54 -8.04
N LEU A 16 6.55 3.05 -7.03
CA LEU A 16 7.04 2.06 -6.08
C LEU A 16 7.54 0.78 -6.78
N ALA A 17 6.95 0.34 -7.90
CA ALA A 17 7.46 -0.82 -8.62
C ALA A 17 8.86 -0.60 -9.26
N ASN A 18 9.24 0.65 -9.49
CA ASN A 18 10.52 1.04 -10.08
C ASN A 18 11.52 1.62 -9.06
N ASP A 19 11.03 2.11 -7.91
CA ASP A 19 11.81 2.74 -6.83
C ASP A 19 11.71 1.93 -5.53
N ILE A 20 12.55 2.18 -4.53
CA ILE A 20 12.51 1.46 -3.25
C ILE A 20 11.40 2.00 -2.35
N ALA A 21 11.08 3.29 -2.45
CA ALA A 21 10.09 3.94 -1.60
C ALA A 21 9.25 4.99 -2.34
N VAL A 22 8.00 5.16 -1.94
CA VAL A 22 7.13 6.26 -2.37
C VAL A 22 6.38 6.83 -1.19
N SER A 23 6.20 8.16 -1.14
CA SER A 23 5.32 8.79 -0.15
C SER A 23 4.00 9.19 -0.79
N VAL A 24 2.89 8.88 -0.12
CA VAL A 24 1.54 9.30 -0.50
C VAL A 24 0.98 10.22 0.60
N PRO A 25 0.53 11.43 0.29
CA PRO A 25 -0.10 12.32 1.27
C PRO A 25 -1.32 11.68 1.92
N TRP A 26 -1.53 11.92 3.22
CA TRP A 26 -2.70 11.39 3.93
C TRP A 26 -4.01 11.88 3.31
N ASP A 27 -4.07 13.14 2.88
CA ASP A 27 -5.26 13.69 2.23
C ASP A 27 -5.66 12.92 0.98
N ALA A 28 -4.68 12.55 0.14
CA ALA A 28 -4.94 11.76 -1.06
C ALA A 28 -5.44 10.34 -0.72
N LEU A 29 -4.87 9.71 0.33
CA LEU A 29 -5.32 8.41 0.82
C LEU A 29 -6.73 8.46 1.41
N HIS A 30 -7.04 9.48 2.20
CA HIS A 30 -8.36 9.66 2.80
C HIS A 30 -9.42 9.96 1.73
N GLN A 31 -9.07 10.75 0.71
CA GLN A 31 -9.96 11.01 -0.43
C GLN A 31 -10.20 9.76 -1.28
N TRP A 32 -9.17 8.93 -1.48
CA TRP A 32 -9.30 7.65 -2.17
C TRP A 32 -10.19 6.67 -1.40
N ALA A 33 -9.92 6.50 -0.11
CA ALA A 33 -10.69 5.63 0.78
C ALA A 33 -12.11 6.15 1.03
N GLY A 34 -12.33 7.46 0.93
CA GLY A 34 -13.55 8.10 1.41
C GLY A 34 -13.70 8.02 2.93
N SER A 35 -12.61 7.78 3.65
CA SER A 35 -12.59 7.59 5.11
C SER A 35 -11.32 8.18 5.74
N ASN A 36 -11.47 8.70 6.96
CA ASN A 36 -10.38 9.20 7.80
C ASN A 36 -10.70 8.87 9.28
N PRO A 37 -9.93 8.00 9.97
CA PRO A 37 -8.72 7.31 9.49
C PRO A 37 -9.03 6.16 8.52
N LEU A 38 -7.99 5.67 7.83
CA LEU A 38 -8.09 4.44 7.02
C LEU A 38 -8.49 3.24 7.89
N ALA A 39 -9.57 2.57 7.51
CA ALA A 39 -9.93 1.25 8.04
C ALA A 39 -9.07 0.12 7.46
N VAL A 40 -9.01 -1.01 8.16
CA VAL A 40 -8.28 -2.25 7.78
C VAL A 40 -8.54 -2.67 6.32
N GLU A 41 -9.79 -2.63 5.90
CA GLU A 41 -10.23 -2.94 4.53
C GLU A 41 -9.56 -2.09 3.44
N HIS A 42 -9.21 -0.84 3.74
CA HIS A 42 -8.48 0.03 2.80
C HIS A 42 -7.02 -0.42 2.65
N TYR A 43 -6.40 -0.95 3.70
CA TYR A 43 -5.06 -1.55 3.59
C TYR A 43 -5.08 -2.83 2.75
N ALA A 44 -6.14 -3.65 2.87
CA ALA A 44 -6.33 -4.81 2.00
C ALA A 44 -6.52 -4.40 0.52
N GLN A 45 -7.30 -3.35 0.26
CA GLN A 45 -7.46 -2.78 -1.09
C GLN A 45 -6.13 -2.23 -1.64
N LEU A 46 -5.34 -1.55 -0.80
CA LEU A 46 -4.01 -1.05 -1.19
C LEU A 46 -3.06 -2.19 -1.55
N GLN A 47 -3.06 -3.29 -0.79
CA GLN A 47 -2.29 -4.50 -1.10
C GLN A 47 -2.74 -5.13 -2.42
N GLY A 48 -4.05 -5.20 -2.68
CA GLY A 48 -4.59 -5.67 -3.95
C GLY A 48 -4.10 -4.85 -5.14
N LEU A 49 -4.18 -3.52 -5.04
CA LEU A 49 -3.67 -2.60 -6.07
C LEU A 49 -2.17 -2.77 -6.31
N TRP A 50 -1.39 -2.98 -5.23
CA TRP A 50 0.04 -3.25 -5.35
C TRP A 50 0.32 -4.54 -6.11
N ASN A 51 -0.37 -5.64 -5.76
CA ASN A 51 -0.22 -6.91 -6.46
C ASN A 51 -0.57 -6.77 -7.96
N GLU A 52 -1.66 -6.08 -8.29
CA GLU A 52 -2.04 -5.82 -9.69
C GLU A 52 -0.95 -5.04 -10.43
N VAL A 53 -0.47 -3.93 -9.85
CA VAL A 53 0.56 -3.09 -10.47
C VAL A 53 1.87 -3.86 -10.68
N TRP A 54 2.26 -4.72 -9.72
CA TRP A 54 3.45 -5.55 -9.84
C TRP A 54 3.32 -6.60 -10.96
N CYS A 55 2.19 -7.29 -11.01
CA CYS A 55 1.89 -8.28 -12.05
C CYS A 55 1.80 -7.63 -13.44
N GLU A 56 1.16 -6.45 -13.56
CA GLU A 56 1.10 -5.68 -14.82
C GLU A 56 2.49 -5.30 -15.34
N ALA A 57 3.45 -5.06 -14.45
CA ALA A 57 4.84 -4.77 -14.81
C ALA A 57 5.61 -6.02 -15.29
N ASN A 58 4.95 -7.18 -15.43
CA ASN A 58 5.49 -8.46 -15.86
C ASN A 58 6.79 -8.85 -15.14
N ARG A 59 6.84 -8.59 -13.83
CA ARG A 59 7.99 -8.93 -12.99
C ARG A 59 7.96 -10.43 -12.73
N ALA A 60 9.01 -11.15 -13.16
CA ALA A 60 9.13 -12.61 -12.99
C ALA A 60 9.37 -13.06 -11.54
N THR A 61 9.31 -12.14 -10.57
CA THR A 61 9.62 -12.36 -9.17
C THR A 61 8.34 -12.27 -8.32
N PRO A 62 8.28 -12.96 -7.17
CA PRO A 62 7.19 -12.79 -6.22
C PRO A 62 6.98 -11.31 -5.88
N VAL A 63 5.73 -10.94 -5.58
CA VAL A 63 5.39 -9.57 -5.20
C VAL A 63 6.15 -9.21 -3.92
N PRO A 64 6.97 -8.15 -3.91
CA PRO A 64 7.69 -7.73 -2.70
C PRO A 64 6.69 -7.31 -1.63
N THR A 65 6.99 -7.62 -0.37
CA THR A 65 6.24 -7.05 0.75
C THR A 65 6.53 -5.56 0.86
N VAL A 66 5.47 -4.81 1.17
CA VAL A 66 5.51 -3.35 1.33
C VAL A 66 5.31 -3.02 2.81
N TYR A 67 6.22 -2.21 3.33
CA TYR A 67 6.22 -1.70 4.68
C TYR A 67 5.62 -0.30 4.75
N LEU A 68 4.88 -0.04 5.83
CA LEU A 68 4.17 1.21 6.05
C LEU A 68 4.85 2.08 7.11
N TYR A 69 5.40 3.21 6.69
CA TYR A 69 5.97 4.21 7.58
C TYR A 69 5.01 5.38 7.73
N HIS A 70 4.45 5.53 8.92
CA HIS A 70 3.47 6.56 9.25
C HIS A 70 4.20 7.87 9.58
N GLY A 71 4.20 8.81 8.64
CA GLY A 71 4.64 10.17 8.87
C GLY A 71 3.47 11.08 9.29
N PRO A 72 3.74 12.27 9.85
CA PRO A 72 2.69 13.19 10.30
C PRO A 72 1.82 13.77 9.16
N ALA A 73 2.36 13.84 7.93
CA ALA A 73 1.66 14.41 6.76
C ALA A 73 1.43 13.41 5.61
N LYS A 74 2.09 12.26 5.65
CA LYS A 74 2.12 11.30 4.54
C LYS A 74 2.41 9.88 5.03
N LEU A 75 1.88 8.90 4.31
CA LEU A 75 2.25 7.50 4.44
C LEU A 75 3.37 7.19 3.46
N THR A 76 4.48 6.63 3.94
CA THR A 76 5.56 6.17 3.07
C THR A 76 5.50 4.66 2.93
N LEU A 77 5.39 4.21 1.68
CA LEU A 77 5.41 2.81 1.29
C LEU A 77 6.84 2.47 0.89
N VAL A 78 7.42 1.43 1.48
CA VAL A 78 8.79 0.99 1.19
C VAL A 78 8.75 -0.47 0.81
N ARG A 79 9.35 -0.83 -0.32
CA ARG A 79 9.52 -2.24 -0.69
C ARG A 79 10.64 -2.86 0.11
N ASP A 80 10.47 -4.10 0.48
CA ASP A 80 11.56 -4.90 1.01
C ASP A 80 12.69 -5.00 -0.02
N SER A 81 13.82 -4.31 0.22
CA SER A 81 14.97 -4.30 -0.69
C SER A 81 16.28 -4.75 -0.06
N THR A 82 16.43 -4.72 1.27
CA THR A 82 17.59 -5.29 2.00
C THR A 82 17.32 -5.30 3.51
N LEU A 83 17.57 -6.46 4.13
CA LEU A 83 17.57 -6.70 5.58
C LEU A 83 18.42 -5.66 6.32
N ASP A 84 17.79 -4.81 7.15
CA ASP A 84 18.35 -4.29 8.43
C ASP A 84 17.51 -3.16 9.08
N ASP A 85 16.33 -2.80 8.54
CA ASP A 85 15.48 -1.77 9.16
C ASP A 85 14.46 -2.36 10.18
N PRO A 86 14.44 -1.90 11.46
CA PRO A 86 13.54 -2.38 12.53
C PRO A 86 12.07 -1.95 12.31
N PRO A 87 11.10 -2.51 13.06
CA PRO A 87 9.85 -3.03 12.51
C PRO A 87 8.94 -1.93 11.97
N ALA A 88 8.85 -1.86 10.65
CA ALA A 88 7.69 -1.26 10.00
C ALA A 88 6.57 -2.29 9.93
N VAL A 89 5.34 -1.87 10.19
CA VAL A 89 4.17 -2.75 10.06
C VAL A 89 4.06 -3.16 8.59
N ALA A 90 4.07 -4.47 8.32
CA ALA A 90 3.88 -4.97 6.97
C ALA A 90 2.43 -4.73 6.53
N LEU A 91 2.24 -4.25 5.30
CA LEU A 91 0.90 -4.00 4.75
C LEU A 91 0.05 -5.28 4.74
N GLN A 92 0.69 -6.44 4.50
CA GLN A 92 0.05 -7.75 4.53
C GLN A 92 -0.51 -8.10 5.91
N ASP A 93 0.18 -7.73 6.99
CA ASP A 93 -0.28 -8.01 8.36
C ASP A 93 -1.56 -7.22 8.67
N LEU A 94 -1.63 -5.96 8.26
CA LEU A 94 -2.86 -5.17 8.37
C LEU A 94 -3.97 -5.74 7.50
N ALA A 95 -3.68 -6.12 6.25
CA ALA A 95 -4.67 -6.67 5.33
C ALA A 95 -5.31 -7.97 5.84
N CYS A 96 -4.54 -8.82 6.53
CA CYS A 96 -5.02 -10.10 7.07
C CYS A 96 -5.94 -9.96 8.30
N THR A 97 -5.93 -8.84 9.01
CA THR A 97 -6.83 -8.63 10.17
C THR A 97 -8.30 -8.46 9.79
N SER A 98 -8.62 -8.36 8.49
CA SER A 98 -9.98 -8.19 7.97
C SER A 98 -10.83 -9.47 7.91
N VAL A 99 -10.30 -10.64 8.31
CA VAL A 99 -11.07 -11.89 8.29
C VAL A 99 -11.88 -12.00 9.60
N PRO A 100 -13.22 -11.82 9.60
CA PRO A 100 -14.01 -12.22 10.76
C PRO A 100 -13.89 -13.74 10.93
N PRO A 101 -13.87 -14.27 12.16
CA PRO A 101 -13.98 -15.70 12.36
C PRO A 101 -15.30 -16.16 11.73
N MET A 102 -15.23 -17.09 10.76
CA MET A 102 -16.38 -17.92 10.42
C MET A 102 -16.74 -18.70 11.68
N ILE A 103 -17.88 -18.36 12.28
CA ILE A 103 -18.62 -19.20 13.22
C ILE A 103 -19.80 -19.76 12.43
#